data_AF-A0A969WC88-F1
#
_entry.id   AF-A0A969WC88-F1
#
_cell.length_a   1.000
_cell.length_b   1.000
_cell.length_c   1.000
_cell.angle_alpha   90.00
_cell.angle_beta   90.00
_cell.angle_gamma   90.00
#
_symmetry.space_group_name_H-M   'P 1'
#
loop_
_entity.id
_entity.type
_entity.pdbx_description
1 polymer ?
#
loop_
_entity_poly.entity_id
_entity_poly.type
_entity_poly.pdbx_seq_one_letter_code
_entity_poly.pdbx_strand_id
1 'polypeptide(L)'
;MALVAATLAVHAALADTEPATAEPQAQDGQQNMLQLLDQLDQLDKTDRSDFDAAIERVYQCSDKEDFKCADQQLKRAGALVYDDAAKQSLAQASKYRSERYQFMKDEKERVAMQERMSECSDSCPISREYKQCVNGNRSPHSCDEPQQQYQGPSTLDMLNSALIGMKQNMEQSFAQQQAQLKQQQQMLAEQRRQREQAQEERRRQIERQRQQQTAAAEQQEAELKRMREQQELARRRAEEKQKRELAARQVREAREREQQARELARQQQEAEKEQRKANYLAQLKQGARLRGMSCYGGKYVAGALPKIRPTEVECVDVHFTVQCPNSSTIVHRGVLHNIVSNGEASCYGDSAEVPKTLACDAEDFVVRAAEVTGCQL
;
A
#
# COMPACT_ATOMS: atom_id res chain seq x y z
N MET A 1 -19.62 24.30 -50.09
CA MET A 1 -19.27 22.87 -50.13
C MET A 1 -19.54 22.31 -48.73
N ALA A 2 -20.35 21.30 -48.47
CA ALA A 2 -21.52 20.71 -49.14
C ALA A 2 -22.46 20.25 -47.97
N LEU A 3 -23.78 20.47 -47.90
CA LEU A 3 -24.92 20.05 -48.74
C LEU A 3 -25.20 18.53 -48.71
N VAL A 4 -26.47 18.16 -48.41
CA VAL A 4 -27.12 16.81 -48.53
C VAL A 4 -26.78 15.82 -47.38
N ALA A 5 -27.68 15.01 -46.80
CA ALA A 5 -29.11 14.73 -47.05
C ALA A 5 -29.90 14.50 -45.74
N ALA A 6 -31.24 14.61 -45.82
CA ALA A 6 -32.18 14.09 -44.84
C ALA A 6 -32.80 12.78 -45.34
N THR A 7 -33.20 11.89 -44.42
CA THR A 7 -34.07 10.73 -44.71
C THR A 7 -35.07 10.54 -43.59
N LEU A 8 -36.31 11.01 -43.80
CA LEU A 8 -37.47 10.51 -43.07
C LEU A 8 -37.76 9.08 -43.53
N ALA A 9 -38.05 8.19 -42.59
CA ALA A 9 -38.72 6.92 -42.85
C ALA A 9 -39.99 6.84 -42.00
N VAL A 10 -41.11 7.23 -42.59
CA VAL A 10 -42.44 7.05 -41.99
C VAL A 10 -42.84 5.58 -42.16
N HIS A 11 -43.13 4.89 -41.06
CA HIS A 11 -43.91 3.65 -41.08
C HIS A 11 -45.21 3.88 -40.32
N ALA A 12 -46.32 3.48 -40.93
CA ALA A 12 -47.67 3.66 -40.42
C ALA A 12 -48.46 2.36 -40.55
N ALA A 13 -49.38 2.13 -39.61
CA ALA A 13 -50.24 0.96 -39.47
C ALA A 13 -49.50 -0.36 -39.14
N LEU A 14 -50.07 -1.30 -38.39
CA LEU A 14 -51.49 -1.53 -38.08
C LEU A 14 -51.78 -1.54 -36.58
N ALA A 15 -53.04 -1.31 -36.23
CA ALA A 15 -53.55 -1.47 -34.88
C ALA A 15 -54.26 -2.82 -34.75
N ASP A 16 -53.80 -3.66 -33.83
CA ASP A 16 -54.58 -4.77 -33.29
C ASP A 16 -54.96 -4.43 -31.84
N THR A 17 -56.27 -4.50 -31.56
CA THR A 17 -56.84 -4.18 -30.25
C THR A 17 -57.21 -5.47 -29.54
N GLU A 18 -56.29 -5.99 -28.73
CA GLU A 18 -56.59 -7.09 -27.81
C GLU A 18 -57.27 -6.58 -26.52
N PRO A 19 -58.15 -7.39 -25.90
CA PRO A 19 -58.92 -6.97 -24.74
C PRO A 19 -58.07 -6.92 -23.46
N ALA A 20 -58.25 -5.85 -22.69
CA ALA A 20 -57.50 -5.62 -21.46
C ALA A 20 -57.78 -6.67 -20.36
N THR A 21 -56.83 -7.58 -20.14
CA THR A 21 -56.63 -8.25 -18.86
C THR A 21 -55.96 -7.28 -17.88
N ALA A 22 -56.71 -6.85 -16.86
CA ALA A 22 -56.17 -6.02 -15.79
C ALA A 22 -55.39 -6.86 -14.75
N GLU A 23 -54.39 -6.21 -14.13
CA GLU A 23 -53.49 -6.70 -13.07
C GLU A 23 -52.37 -7.67 -13.50
N PRO A 24 -51.14 -7.58 -12.92
CA PRO A 24 -50.74 -6.78 -11.76
C PRO A 24 -49.61 -5.76 -12.02
N GLN A 25 -49.82 -4.47 -11.73
CA GLN A 25 -48.78 -3.41 -11.80
C GLN A 25 -47.75 -3.45 -10.64
N ALA A 26 -47.50 -4.62 -10.07
CA ALA A 26 -46.65 -4.76 -8.86
C ALA A 26 -45.15 -4.96 -9.17
N GLN A 27 -44.76 -5.30 -10.40
CA GLN A 27 -43.38 -5.68 -10.74
C GLN A 27 -42.51 -4.48 -11.21
N ASP A 28 -43.09 -3.48 -11.87
CA ASP A 28 -42.35 -2.29 -12.35
C ASP A 28 -41.71 -1.47 -11.21
N GLY A 29 -42.32 -1.48 -10.03
CA GLY A 29 -41.79 -0.78 -8.85
C GLY A 29 -40.45 -1.34 -8.37
N GLN A 30 -40.23 -2.66 -8.48
CA GLN A 30 -38.97 -3.29 -8.06
C GLN A 30 -37.84 -3.02 -9.06
N GLN A 31 -38.13 -3.03 -10.37
CA GLN A 31 -37.10 -2.76 -11.39
C GLN A 31 -36.61 -1.30 -11.32
N ASN A 32 -37.52 -0.34 -11.15
CA ASN A 32 -37.14 1.07 -10.96
C ASN A 32 -36.30 1.29 -9.69
N MET A 33 -36.60 0.58 -8.60
CA MET A 33 -35.81 0.67 -7.36
C MET A 33 -34.40 0.08 -7.53
N LEU A 34 -34.27 -1.07 -8.21
CA LEU A 34 -32.96 -1.65 -8.54
C LEU A 34 -32.13 -0.73 -9.45
N GLN A 35 -32.75 -0.10 -10.44
CA GLN A 35 -32.07 0.84 -11.32
C GLN A 35 -31.62 2.12 -10.59
N LEU A 36 -32.39 2.60 -9.62
CA LEU A 36 -32.00 3.74 -8.77
C LEU A 36 -30.82 3.37 -7.86
N LEU A 37 -30.81 2.15 -7.30
CA LEU A 37 -29.68 1.67 -6.49
C LEU A 37 -28.39 1.57 -7.32
N ASP A 38 -28.43 1.03 -8.54
CA ASP A 38 -27.26 0.98 -9.43
C ASP A 38 -26.76 2.38 -9.82
N GLN A 39 -27.65 3.36 -9.99
CA GLN A 39 -27.25 4.76 -10.22
C GLN A 39 -26.54 5.38 -9.00
N LEU A 40 -26.98 5.10 -7.78
CA LEU A 40 -26.30 5.55 -6.56
C LEU A 40 -24.92 4.88 -6.43
N ASP A 41 -24.86 3.58 -6.69
CA ASP A 41 -23.62 2.79 -6.72
C ASP A 41 -22.61 3.29 -7.76
N GLN A 42 -23.08 3.86 -8.88
CA GLN A 42 -22.25 4.50 -9.90
C GLN A 42 -21.75 5.88 -9.46
N LEU A 43 -22.59 6.69 -8.81
CA LEU A 43 -22.18 8.01 -8.28
C LEU A 43 -21.10 7.87 -7.20
N ASP A 44 -21.26 6.95 -6.24
CA ASP A 44 -20.26 6.68 -5.21
C ASP A 44 -18.91 6.24 -5.81
N LYS A 45 -18.92 5.48 -6.92
CA LYS A 45 -17.71 5.09 -7.66
C LYS A 45 -17.07 6.29 -8.38
N THR A 46 -17.86 7.21 -8.93
CA THR A 46 -17.35 8.44 -9.55
C THR A 46 -16.72 9.38 -8.52
N ASP A 47 -17.41 9.68 -7.42
CA ASP A 47 -16.90 10.57 -6.36
C ASP A 47 -15.61 10.01 -5.74
N ARG A 48 -15.53 8.70 -5.54
CA ARG A 48 -14.31 8.01 -5.10
C ARG A 48 -13.16 8.14 -6.10
N SER A 49 -13.42 7.95 -7.39
CA SER A 49 -12.42 8.13 -8.45
C SER A 49 -11.91 9.57 -8.53
N ASP A 50 -12.80 10.56 -8.39
CA ASP A 50 -12.43 11.98 -8.41
C ASP A 50 -11.67 12.40 -7.15
N PHE A 51 -12.00 11.82 -5.98
CA PHE A 51 -11.21 11.97 -4.77
C PHE A 51 -9.77 11.44 -4.96
N ASP A 52 -9.63 10.19 -5.42
CA ASP A 52 -8.31 9.56 -5.60
C ASP A 52 -7.46 10.31 -6.65
N ALA A 53 -8.08 10.75 -7.76
CA ALA A 53 -7.41 11.56 -8.78
C ALA A 53 -7.03 12.97 -8.28
N ALA A 54 -7.83 13.58 -7.39
CA ALA A 54 -7.47 14.84 -6.76
C ALA A 54 -6.27 14.67 -5.81
N ILE A 55 -6.27 13.60 -4.99
CA ILE A 55 -5.15 13.25 -4.10
C ILE A 55 -3.86 13.00 -4.90
N GLU A 56 -3.90 12.25 -6.00
CA GLU A 56 -2.73 12.03 -6.86
C GLU A 56 -2.15 13.36 -7.37
N ARG A 57 -3.01 14.28 -7.82
CA ARG A 57 -2.59 15.62 -8.28
C ARG A 57 -1.98 16.48 -7.17
N VAL A 58 -2.34 16.29 -5.89
CA VAL A 58 -1.66 16.96 -4.77
C VAL A 58 -0.18 16.57 -4.73
N TYR A 59 0.13 15.27 -4.84
CA TYR A 59 1.51 14.79 -4.88
C TYR A 59 2.24 15.32 -6.13
N GLN A 60 1.66 15.14 -7.32
CA GLN A 60 2.27 15.61 -8.57
C GLN A 60 2.56 17.13 -8.59
N CYS A 61 1.68 17.95 -8.00
CA CYS A 61 1.90 19.40 -7.91
C CYS A 61 2.89 19.79 -6.79
N SER A 62 2.92 19.06 -5.67
CA SER A 62 3.92 19.26 -4.61
C SER A 62 5.34 18.87 -5.06
N ASP A 63 5.46 17.87 -5.93
CA ASP A 63 6.75 17.45 -6.51
C ASP A 63 7.26 18.44 -7.56
N LYS A 64 6.35 19.10 -8.29
CA LYS A 64 6.64 20.20 -9.22
C LYS A 64 6.77 21.57 -8.55
N GLU A 65 6.73 21.64 -7.21
CA GLU A 65 6.80 22.87 -6.40
C GLU A 65 5.65 23.88 -6.64
N ASP A 66 4.59 23.47 -7.35
CA ASP A 66 3.36 24.27 -7.48
C ASP A 66 2.43 24.03 -6.28
N PHE A 67 2.82 24.63 -5.16
CA PHE A 67 2.04 24.57 -3.92
C PHE A 67 0.64 25.18 -4.05
N LYS A 68 0.41 26.09 -5.01
CA LYS A 68 -0.93 26.67 -5.28
C LYS A 68 -1.84 25.65 -5.96
N CYS A 69 -1.33 24.89 -6.93
CA CYS A 69 -2.05 23.75 -7.47
C CYS A 69 -2.36 22.73 -6.37
N ALA A 70 -1.37 22.36 -5.55
CA ALA A 70 -1.55 21.38 -4.48
C ALA A 70 -2.65 21.79 -3.49
N ASP A 71 -2.71 23.07 -3.09
CA ASP A 71 -3.77 23.61 -2.22
C ASP A 71 -5.16 23.55 -2.87
N GLN A 72 -5.26 23.84 -4.16
CA GLN A 72 -6.53 23.73 -4.89
C GLN A 72 -7.02 22.28 -4.98
N GLN A 73 -6.12 21.32 -5.19
CA GLN A 73 -6.49 19.91 -5.23
C GLN A 73 -6.83 19.36 -3.83
N LEU A 74 -6.10 19.76 -2.78
CA LEU A 74 -6.48 19.46 -1.38
C LEU A 74 -7.87 19.98 -1.04
N LYS A 75 -8.21 21.20 -1.48
CA LYS A 75 -9.57 21.75 -1.27
C LYS A 75 -10.65 20.99 -2.04
N ARG A 76 -10.35 20.47 -3.24
CA ARG A 76 -11.28 19.63 -4.02
C ARG A 76 -11.46 18.26 -3.37
N ALA A 77 -10.37 17.56 -3.05
CA ALA A 77 -10.40 16.28 -2.34
C ALA A 77 -11.13 16.41 -0.99
N GLY A 78 -10.95 17.52 -0.27
CA GLY A 78 -11.68 17.81 0.97
C GLY A 78 -13.20 17.93 0.85
N ALA A 79 -13.74 18.20 -0.35
CA ALA A 79 -15.17 18.19 -0.62
C ALA A 79 -15.73 16.81 -1.01
N LEU A 80 -14.84 15.86 -1.35
CA LEU A 80 -15.17 14.50 -1.83
C LEU A 80 -14.85 13.42 -0.78
N VAL A 81 -14.76 13.78 0.51
CA VAL A 81 -14.42 12.85 1.60
C VAL A 81 -15.66 12.04 1.98
N TYR A 82 -15.71 10.77 1.57
CA TYR A 82 -16.83 9.86 1.80
C TYR A 82 -16.68 8.98 3.05
N ASP A 83 -15.45 8.59 3.44
CA ASP A 83 -15.19 7.72 4.61
C ASP A 83 -13.97 8.14 5.45
N ASP A 84 -13.67 7.38 6.50
CA ASP A 84 -12.49 7.62 7.36
C ASP A 84 -11.15 7.28 6.69
N ALA A 85 -11.14 6.43 5.66
CA ALA A 85 -9.93 6.14 4.89
C ALA A 85 -9.57 7.34 3.98
N ALA A 86 -10.56 7.95 3.33
CA ALA A 86 -10.43 9.20 2.59
C ALA A 86 -9.93 10.34 3.49
N LYS A 87 -10.44 10.46 4.73
CA LYS A 87 -9.90 11.43 5.73
C LYS A 87 -8.41 11.20 6.00
N GLN A 88 -7.99 9.94 6.17
CA GLN A 88 -6.58 9.60 6.39
C GLN A 88 -5.72 9.93 5.16
N SER A 89 -6.15 9.57 3.95
CA SER A 89 -5.47 9.91 2.70
C SER A 89 -5.31 11.43 2.50
N LEU A 90 -6.36 12.20 2.78
CA LEU A 90 -6.33 13.67 2.72
C LEU A 90 -5.36 14.26 3.75
N ALA A 91 -5.35 13.75 4.98
CA ALA A 91 -4.43 14.19 6.02
C ALA A 91 -2.97 13.87 5.66
N GLN A 92 -2.70 12.70 5.07
CA GLN A 92 -1.36 12.32 4.58
C GLN A 92 -0.91 13.23 3.43
N ALA A 93 -1.77 13.50 2.45
CA ALA A 93 -1.46 14.40 1.33
C ALA A 93 -1.20 15.85 1.80
N SER A 94 -2.00 16.35 2.76
CA SER A 94 -1.82 17.66 3.37
C SER A 94 -0.50 17.77 4.15
N LYS A 95 -0.15 16.72 4.89
CA LYS A 95 1.15 16.61 5.59
C LYS A 95 2.31 16.60 4.59
N TYR A 96 2.27 15.76 3.55
CA TYR A 96 3.31 15.67 2.53
C TYR A 96 3.56 17.02 1.83
N ARG A 97 2.49 17.68 1.37
CA ARG A 97 2.55 19.04 0.79
C ARG A 97 3.24 20.03 1.73
N SER A 98 2.94 19.94 3.03
CA SER A 98 3.51 20.84 4.05
C SER A 98 5.00 20.55 4.30
N GLU A 99 5.39 19.28 4.37
CA GLU A 99 6.78 18.85 4.52
C GLU A 99 7.63 19.25 3.29
N ARG A 100 7.11 19.04 2.06
CA ARG A 100 7.76 19.51 0.82
C ARG A 100 7.91 21.03 0.78
N TYR A 101 6.91 21.78 1.23
CA TYR A 101 7.00 23.25 1.29
C TYR A 101 8.10 23.74 2.24
N GLN A 102 8.19 23.17 3.46
CA GLN A 102 9.25 23.53 4.40
C GLN A 102 10.63 23.14 3.86
N PHE A 103 10.77 21.94 3.30
CA PHE A 103 12.03 21.50 2.69
C PHE A 103 12.52 22.49 1.60
N MET A 104 11.64 22.92 0.69
CA MET A 104 12.00 23.88 -0.36
C MET A 104 12.33 25.27 0.19
N LYS A 105 11.66 25.68 1.27
CA LYS A 105 11.95 26.96 1.95
C LYS A 105 13.33 26.91 2.62
N ASP A 106 13.62 25.85 3.37
CA ASP A 106 14.89 25.65 4.07
C ASP A 106 16.06 25.49 3.07
N GLU A 107 15.84 24.78 1.95
CA GLU A 107 16.83 24.68 0.89
C GLU A 107 17.12 26.04 0.24
N LYS A 108 16.07 26.83 -0.06
CA LYS A 108 16.25 28.19 -0.60
C LYS A 108 16.97 29.12 0.38
N GLU A 109 16.66 29.05 1.68
CA GLU A 109 17.37 29.81 2.71
C GLU A 109 18.85 29.37 2.82
N ARG A 110 19.13 28.07 2.70
CA ARG A 110 20.50 27.52 2.67
C ARG A 110 21.28 27.99 1.44
N VAL A 111 20.68 27.98 0.24
CA VAL A 111 21.33 28.47 -0.99
C VAL A 111 21.60 29.97 -0.88
N ALA A 112 20.63 30.77 -0.45
CA ALA A 112 20.82 32.22 -0.25
C ALA A 112 21.88 32.53 0.82
N MET A 113 21.99 31.70 1.87
CA MET A 113 23.07 31.80 2.86
C MET A 113 24.43 31.44 2.24
N GLN A 114 24.50 30.42 1.38
CA GLN A 114 25.73 30.03 0.69
C GLN A 114 26.19 31.10 -0.31
N GLU A 115 25.28 31.66 -1.10
CA GLU A 115 25.55 32.78 -2.03
C GLU A 115 26.07 34.00 -1.25
N ARG A 116 25.39 34.40 -0.18
CA ARG A 116 25.87 35.45 0.74
C ARG A 116 27.24 35.12 1.33
N MET A 117 27.51 33.87 1.71
CA MET A 117 28.82 33.46 2.22
C MET A 117 29.95 33.63 1.19
N SER A 118 29.69 33.38 -0.10
CA SER A 118 30.64 33.69 -1.18
C SER A 118 30.78 35.19 -1.44
N GLU A 119 29.69 35.95 -1.54
CA GLU A 119 29.77 37.41 -1.73
C GLU A 119 30.55 38.09 -0.58
N CYS A 120 30.34 37.62 0.65
CA CYS A 120 31.07 38.08 1.82
C CYS A 120 32.53 37.62 1.84
N SER A 121 32.88 36.42 1.35
CA SER A 121 34.29 35.98 1.31
C SER A 121 35.10 36.81 0.33
N ASP A 122 34.48 37.19 -0.79
CA ASP A 122 35.14 37.89 -1.87
C ASP A 122 35.28 39.40 -1.55
N SER A 123 34.33 39.95 -0.79
CA SER A 123 34.30 41.39 -0.44
C SER A 123 34.95 41.76 0.90
N CYS A 124 35.08 40.82 1.85
CA CYS A 124 35.43 41.13 3.25
C CYS A 124 36.68 40.36 3.75
N PRO A 125 37.90 40.86 3.50
CA PRO A 125 39.14 40.19 3.92
C PRO A 125 39.34 40.16 5.45
N ILE A 126 38.66 41.04 6.20
CA ILE A 126 38.77 41.14 7.66
C ILE A 126 37.75 40.18 8.33
N SER A 127 38.25 39.16 9.03
CA SER A 127 37.43 38.08 9.62
C SER A 127 36.26 38.53 10.52
N ARG A 128 36.40 39.67 11.22
CA ARG A 128 35.30 40.23 12.05
C ARG A 128 34.15 40.76 11.19
N GLU A 129 34.47 41.36 10.05
CA GLU A 129 33.52 41.94 9.12
C GLU A 129 32.83 40.85 8.30
N TYR A 130 33.59 39.84 7.86
CA TYR A 130 33.05 38.63 7.25
C TYR A 130 31.92 38.00 8.10
N LYS A 131 32.14 37.84 9.42
CA LYS A 131 31.10 37.31 10.33
C LYS A 131 29.86 38.21 10.43
N GLN A 132 30.03 39.53 10.37
CA GLN A 132 28.90 40.46 10.37
C GLN A 132 28.14 40.42 9.04
N CYS A 133 28.85 40.26 7.93
CA CYS A 133 28.30 40.13 6.58
C CYS A 133 27.50 38.83 6.42
N VAL A 134 28.05 37.67 6.79
CA VAL A 134 27.35 36.37 6.74
C VAL A 134 26.08 36.37 7.59
N ASN A 135 26.12 37.00 8.78
CA ASN A 135 24.95 37.15 9.65
C ASN A 135 23.93 38.19 9.14
N GLY A 136 24.17 38.86 8.01
CA GLY A 136 23.28 39.87 7.44
C GLY A 136 23.27 41.23 8.12
N ASN A 137 24.20 41.46 9.08
CA ASN A 137 24.32 42.71 9.82
C ASN A 137 25.18 43.77 9.08
N ARG A 138 25.88 43.39 8.01
CA ARG A 138 26.67 44.27 7.13
C ARG A 138 26.45 43.84 5.68
N SER A 139 26.45 44.78 4.74
CA SER A 139 26.35 44.47 3.31
C SER A 139 27.72 44.07 2.76
N PRO A 140 27.84 43.09 1.82
CA PRO A 140 29.13 42.72 1.22
C PRO A 140 29.92 43.92 0.69
N HIS A 141 29.24 44.87 0.04
CA HIS A 141 29.85 46.07 -0.56
C HIS A 141 30.26 47.16 0.45
N SER A 142 30.23 46.87 1.75
CA SER A 142 30.51 47.84 2.82
C SER A 142 31.64 47.43 3.76
N CYS A 143 32.45 46.43 3.38
CA CYS A 143 33.65 46.01 4.09
C CYS A 143 34.86 46.89 3.74
N ASP A 144 35.76 47.09 4.71
CA ASP A 144 36.84 48.08 4.58
C ASP A 144 38.13 47.46 4.02
N GLU A 145 38.74 48.09 3.01
CA GLU A 145 40.01 47.62 2.43
C GLU A 145 41.18 47.79 3.43
N PRO A 146 42.02 46.76 3.63
CA PRO A 146 43.13 46.83 4.59
C PRO A 146 44.25 47.75 4.07
N GLN A 147 44.48 48.88 4.73
CA GLN A 147 45.59 49.78 4.43
C GLN A 147 46.95 49.10 4.68
N GLN A 148 47.66 48.75 3.61
CA GLN A 148 48.98 48.13 3.69
C GLN A 148 50.07 49.15 4.06
N GLN A 149 50.47 49.19 5.33
CA GLN A 149 51.72 49.86 5.74
C GLN A 149 52.93 48.94 5.47
N TYR A 150 53.63 49.20 4.37
CA TYR A 150 54.94 48.60 4.06
C TYR A 150 56.04 49.21 4.95
N GLN A 151 56.82 48.37 5.64
CA GLN A 151 58.13 48.74 6.20
C GLN A 151 59.17 47.69 5.76
N GLY A 152 60.26 48.15 5.15
CA GLY A 152 61.39 47.32 4.73
C GLY A 152 62.67 47.65 5.50
N PRO A 153 63.56 46.68 5.79
CA PRO A 153 64.83 46.93 6.46
C PRO A 153 65.98 47.18 5.47
N SER A 154 66.92 48.07 5.83
CA SER A 154 68.10 48.41 5.03
C SER A 154 69.41 47.95 5.67
N THR A 155 70.37 47.57 4.82
CA THR A 155 71.78 47.30 5.14
C THR A 155 72.59 48.59 5.36
N LEU A 156 73.38 48.71 6.43
CA LEU A 156 74.77 49.26 6.47
C LEU A 156 75.25 49.45 7.93
N ASP A 157 76.16 48.59 8.40
CA ASP A 157 77.17 48.85 9.47
C ASP A 157 78.10 47.63 9.60
N MET A 158 79.33 47.66 10.12
CA MET A 158 80.24 48.75 10.47
C MET A 158 81.57 48.54 9.71
N LEU A 159 82.26 49.59 9.26
CA LEU A 159 83.57 49.44 8.58
C LEU A 159 84.45 50.69 8.72
N ASN A 160 85.21 50.83 9.82
CA ASN A 160 86.10 51.98 10.01
C ASN A 160 87.28 51.78 11.00
N SER A 161 88.43 52.39 10.70
CA SER A 161 89.61 52.69 11.56
C SER A 161 90.44 51.52 12.16
N ALA A 162 91.78 51.60 12.32
CA ALA A 162 92.81 52.45 11.72
C ALA A 162 94.22 51.83 11.95
N LEU A 163 95.18 52.05 11.03
CA LEU A 163 96.60 51.71 11.23
C LEU A 163 97.32 52.81 12.03
N ILE A 164 98.16 52.44 13.00
CA ILE A 164 99.48 53.04 13.36
C ILE A 164 100.07 52.22 14.54
N GLY A 165 101.26 51.62 14.36
CA GLY A 165 102.00 50.93 15.45
C GLY A 165 102.43 49.48 15.13
N MET A 166 103.42 49.29 14.24
CA MET A 166 103.67 47.99 13.59
C MET A 166 105.04 47.32 13.84
N LYS A 167 106.01 47.94 14.57
CA LYS A 167 107.41 47.41 14.58
C LYS A 167 107.96 46.80 15.88
N GLN A 168 107.40 47.11 17.05
CA GLN A 168 107.58 46.28 18.28
C GLN A 168 106.37 45.38 18.56
N ASN A 169 105.25 45.65 17.89
CA ASN A 169 104.05 44.82 17.93
C ASN A 169 104.23 43.45 17.24
N MET A 170 105.30 43.21 16.45
CA MET A 170 105.31 42.08 15.52
C MET A 170 105.37 40.70 16.23
N GLU A 171 106.21 40.53 17.25
CA GLU A 171 106.30 39.27 18.01
C GLU A 171 105.08 39.04 18.91
N GLN A 172 104.57 40.09 19.59
CA GLN A 172 103.30 40.02 20.31
C GLN A 172 102.12 39.75 19.35
N SER A 173 102.13 40.32 18.14
CA SER A 173 101.10 40.09 17.14
C SER A 173 101.12 38.66 16.62
N PHE A 174 102.27 37.99 16.53
CA PHE A 174 102.32 36.59 16.11
C PHE A 174 101.71 35.67 17.19
N ALA A 175 102.01 35.92 18.47
CA ALA A 175 101.38 35.22 19.59
C ALA A 175 99.86 35.49 19.67
N GLN A 176 99.44 36.75 19.50
CA GLN A 176 98.03 37.13 19.43
C GLN A 176 97.33 36.53 18.21
N GLN A 177 97.94 36.53 17.03
CA GLN A 177 97.38 35.98 15.79
C GLN A 177 97.25 34.46 15.87
N GLN A 178 98.19 33.76 16.50
CA GLN A 178 98.08 32.32 16.74
C GLN A 178 96.99 31.99 17.80
N ALA A 179 96.83 32.83 18.83
CA ALA A 179 95.71 32.72 19.77
C ALA A 179 94.36 33.02 19.11
N GLN A 180 94.29 34.04 18.25
CA GLN A 180 93.11 34.45 17.50
C GLN A 180 92.68 33.39 16.48
N LEU A 181 93.64 32.72 15.81
CA LEU A 181 93.37 31.56 14.97
C LEU A 181 92.81 30.37 15.76
N LYS A 182 93.36 30.08 16.96
CA LYS A 182 92.80 29.04 17.84
C LYS A 182 91.37 29.38 18.29
N GLN A 183 91.13 30.64 18.66
CA GLN A 183 89.80 31.11 19.06
C GLN A 183 88.80 31.06 17.87
N GLN A 184 89.24 31.40 16.66
CA GLN A 184 88.45 31.28 15.45
C GLN A 184 88.13 29.82 15.10
N GLN A 185 89.09 28.90 15.25
CA GLN A 185 88.85 27.45 15.08
C GLN A 185 87.86 26.90 16.11
N GLN A 186 87.96 27.33 17.38
CA GLN A 186 87.01 26.94 18.43
C GLN A 186 85.59 27.44 18.12
N MET A 187 85.44 28.71 17.76
CA MET A 187 84.15 29.29 17.34
C MET A 187 83.55 28.54 16.15
N LEU A 188 84.36 28.17 15.14
CA LEU A 188 83.89 27.44 13.97
C LEU A 188 83.46 26.00 14.31
N ALA A 189 84.17 25.34 15.23
CA ALA A 189 83.82 24.01 15.72
C ALA A 189 82.52 24.02 16.55
N GLU A 190 82.32 25.06 17.37
CA GLU A 190 81.10 25.25 18.15
C GLU A 190 79.89 25.57 17.25
N GLN A 191 80.07 26.44 16.24
CA GLN A 191 79.05 26.71 15.22
C GLN A 191 78.66 25.45 14.42
N ARG A 192 79.62 24.55 14.13
CA ARG A 192 79.31 23.25 13.51
C ARG A 192 78.44 22.39 14.41
N ARG A 193 78.79 22.23 15.69
CA ARG A 193 77.98 21.46 16.67
C ARG A 193 76.56 22.01 16.80
N GLN A 194 76.39 23.33 16.88
CA GLN A 194 75.07 23.95 16.92
C GLN A 194 74.25 23.68 15.64
N ARG A 195 74.88 23.71 14.46
CA ARG A 195 74.22 23.36 13.19
C ARG A 195 73.83 21.88 13.12
N GLU A 196 74.67 20.98 13.60
CA GLU A 196 74.38 19.54 13.65
C GLU A 196 73.20 19.24 14.59
N GLN A 197 73.20 19.81 15.80
CA GLN A 197 72.09 19.70 16.75
C GLN A 197 70.77 20.25 16.17
N ALA A 198 70.80 21.46 15.59
CA ALA A 198 69.62 22.05 14.95
C ALA A 198 69.10 21.23 13.75
N GLN A 199 70.00 20.58 12.99
CA GLN A 199 69.59 19.66 11.92
C GLN A 199 68.97 18.37 12.46
N GLU A 200 69.48 17.82 13.56
CA GLU A 200 68.93 16.62 14.18
C GLU A 200 67.55 16.88 14.78
N GLU A 201 67.38 17.98 15.52
CA GLU A 201 66.07 18.41 16.03
C GLU A 201 65.05 18.59 14.91
N ARG A 202 65.45 19.25 13.81
CA ARG A 202 64.60 19.45 12.63
C ARG A 202 64.22 18.12 11.97
N ARG A 203 65.14 17.15 11.87
CA ARG A 203 64.84 15.78 11.41
C ARG A 203 63.82 15.09 12.31
N ARG A 204 64.05 15.09 13.63
CA ARG A 204 63.12 14.52 14.64
C ARG A 204 61.75 15.21 14.65
N GLN A 205 61.66 16.48 14.25
CA GLN A 205 60.38 17.20 14.13
C GLN A 205 59.63 16.80 12.85
N ILE A 206 60.33 16.72 11.71
CA ILE A 206 59.76 16.25 10.43
C ILE A 206 59.29 14.80 10.52
N GLU A 207 60.06 13.93 11.19
CA GLU A 207 59.70 12.53 11.38
C GLU A 207 58.44 12.36 12.24
N ARG A 208 58.33 13.11 13.35
CA ARG A 208 57.11 13.15 14.17
C ARG A 208 55.90 13.68 13.41
N GLN A 209 56.06 14.72 12.59
CA GLN A 209 54.97 15.19 11.72
C GLN A 209 54.54 14.14 10.69
N ARG A 210 55.49 13.43 10.06
CA ARG A 210 55.17 12.32 9.14
C ARG A 210 54.39 11.21 9.85
N GLN A 211 54.85 10.77 11.02
CA GLN A 211 54.16 9.73 11.80
C GLN A 211 52.75 10.14 12.22
N GLN A 212 52.54 11.41 12.58
CA GLN A 212 51.20 11.94 12.87
C GLN A 212 50.30 11.98 11.62
N GLN A 213 50.85 12.37 10.46
CA GLN A 213 50.09 12.37 9.20
C GLN A 213 49.72 10.97 8.73
N THR A 214 50.62 9.98 8.83
CA THR A 214 50.31 8.59 8.46
C THR A 214 49.28 7.97 9.41
N ALA A 215 49.41 8.17 10.72
CA ALA A 215 48.44 7.66 11.69
C ALA A 215 47.04 8.28 11.51
N ALA A 216 46.96 9.57 11.16
CA ALA A 216 45.68 10.21 10.84
C ALA A 216 45.05 9.67 9.55
N ALA A 217 45.85 9.40 8.51
CA ALA A 217 45.37 8.81 7.26
C ALA A 217 44.87 7.37 7.46
N GLU A 218 45.61 6.54 8.21
CA GLU A 218 45.19 5.17 8.55
C GLU A 218 43.88 5.14 9.34
N GLN A 219 43.67 6.08 10.28
CA GLN A 219 42.40 6.20 11.00
C GLN A 219 41.23 6.55 10.08
N GLN A 220 41.41 7.51 9.16
CA GLN A 220 40.37 7.86 8.19
C GLN A 220 40.04 6.71 7.23
N GLU A 221 41.03 5.96 6.76
CA GLU A 221 40.79 4.79 5.90
C GLU A 221 40.06 3.67 6.67
N ALA A 222 40.45 3.40 7.91
CA ALA A 222 39.79 2.41 8.77
C ALA A 222 38.33 2.78 9.08
N GLU A 223 38.04 4.07 9.30
CA GLU A 223 36.67 4.56 9.51
C GLU A 223 35.82 4.45 8.24
N LEU A 224 36.36 4.87 7.08
CA LEU A 224 35.69 4.74 5.78
C LEU A 224 35.37 3.28 5.45
N LYS A 225 36.30 2.36 5.76
CA LYS A 225 36.11 0.91 5.57
C LYS A 225 34.99 0.38 6.47
N ARG A 226 34.97 0.73 7.76
CA ARG A 226 33.88 0.36 8.69
C ARG A 226 32.53 0.89 8.24
N MET A 227 32.48 2.13 7.73
CA MET A 227 31.23 2.72 7.20
C MET A 227 30.72 1.94 5.98
N ARG A 228 31.61 1.56 5.04
CA ARG A 228 31.25 0.73 3.88
C ARG A 228 30.75 -0.66 4.28
N GLU A 229 31.43 -1.33 5.22
CA GLU A 229 31.03 -2.64 5.73
C GLU A 229 29.66 -2.59 6.42
N GLN A 230 29.37 -1.54 7.22
CA GLN A 230 28.06 -1.32 7.82
C GLN A 230 26.98 -1.05 6.75
N GLN A 231 27.28 -0.24 5.74
CA GLN A 231 26.34 0.06 4.66
C GLN A 231 26.00 -1.19 3.83
N GLU A 232 26.99 -2.04 3.54
CA GLU A 232 26.74 -3.29 2.82
C GLU A 232 25.92 -4.28 3.67
N LEU A 233 26.23 -4.42 4.96
CA LEU A 233 25.46 -5.26 5.88
C LEU A 233 24.01 -4.77 6.01
N ALA A 234 23.79 -3.46 6.07
CA ALA A 234 22.46 -2.85 6.07
C ALA A 234 21.71 -3.15 4.76
N ARG A 235 22.38 -3.02 3.61
CA ARG A 235 21.78 -3.33 2.29
C ARG A 235 21.39 -4.81 2.18
N ARG A 236 22.29 -5.73 2.56
CA ARG A 236 22.02 -7.19 2.57
C ARG A 236 20.82 -7.53 3.47
N ARG A 237 20.71 -6.92 4.65
CA ARG A 237 19.55 -7.10 5.55
C ARG A 237 18.25 -6.55 4.96
N ALA A 238 18.30 -5.42 4.27
CA ALA A 238 17.13 -4.85 3.59
C ALA A 238 16.66 -5.74 2.41
N GLU A 239 17.60 -6.19 1.57
CA GLU A 239 17.34 -7.13 0.47
C GLU A 239 16.75 -8.45 0.99
N GLU A 240 17.28 -9.01 2.08
CA GLU A 240 16.75 -10.22 2.70
C GLU A 240 15.34 -10.01 3.27
N LYS A 241 15.09 -8.88 3.95
CA LYS A 241 13.74 -8.53 4.46
C LYS A 241 12.74 -8.45 3.31
N GLN A 242 13.07 -7.76 2.22
CA GLN A 242 12.22 -7.68 1.03
C GLN A 242 11.93 -9.05 0.42
N LYS A 243 12.94 -9.92 0.29
CA LYS A 243 12.74 -11.30 -0.21
C LYS A 243 11.81 -12.12 0.69
N ARG A 244 11.98 -12.04 2.02
CA ARG A 244 11.11 -12.71 3.00
C ARG A 244 9.68 -12.17 2.94
N GLU A 245 9.50 -10.87 2.77
CA GLU A 245 8.19 -10.21 2.69
C GLU A 245 7.44 -10.58 1.39
N LEU A 246 8.13 -10.56 0.24
CA LEU A 246 7.58 -11.02 -1.04
C LEU A 246 7.18 -12.50 -1.00
N ALA A 247 8.03 -13.37 -0.45
CA ALA A 247 7.71 -14.79 -0.27
C ALA A 247 6.51 -14.99 0.67
N ALA A 248 6.42 -14.23 1.77
CA ALA A 248 5.29 -14.28 2.69
C ALA A 248 3.97 -13.82 2.01
N ARG A 249 4.04 -12.78 1.15
CA ARG A 249 2.89 -12.30 0.37
C ARG A 249 2.41 -13.37 -0.62
N GLN A 250 3.32 -13.98 -1.37
CA GLN A 250 2.99 -15.08 -2.31
C GLN A 250 2.36 -16.28 -1.59
N VAL A 251 2.85 -16.67 -0.41
CA VAL A 251 2.28 -17.77 0.38
C VAL A 251 0.88 -17.43 0.93
N ARG A 252 0.62 -16.17 1.30
CA ARG A 252 -0.73 -15.73 1.71
C ARG A 252 -1.71 -15.78 0.54
N GLU A 253 -1.34 -15.16 -0.59
CA GLU A 253 -2.17 -15.13 -1.79
C GLU A 253 -2.47 -16.54 -2.33
N ALA A 254 -1.49 -17.46 -2.29
CA ALA A 254 -1.71 -18.86 -2.66
C ALA A 254 -2.73 -19.55 -1.75
N ARG A 255 -2.67 -19.31 -0.43
CA ARG A 255 -3.62 -19.88 0.55
C ARG A 255 -5.03 -19.30 0.39
N GLU A 256 -5.14 -17.98 0.14
CA GLU A 256 -6.43 -17.31 -0.09
C GLU A 256 -7.10 -17.85 -1.36
N ARG A 257 -6.35 -17.99 -2.46
CA ARG A 257 -6.85 -18.63 -3.70
C ARG A 257 -7.25 -20.09 -3.49
N GLU A 258 -6.49 -20.86 -2.70
CA GLU A 258 -6.83 -22.25 -2.38
C GLU A 258 -8.10 -22.34 -1.53
N GLN A 259 -8.28 -21.46 -0.53
CA GLN A 259 -9.49 -21.41 0.29
C GLN A 259 -10.72 -21.06 -0.54
N GLN A 260 -10.65 -20.03 -1.40
CA GLN A 260 -11.73 -19.65 -2.31
C GLN A 260 -12.10 -20.81 -3.26
N ALA A 261 -11.11 -21.49 -3.83
CA ALA A 261 -11.36 -22.65 -4.70
C ALA A 261 -12.03 -23.82 -3.96
N ARG A 262 -11.61 -24.11 -2.72
CA ARG A 262 -12.23 -25.14 -1.86
C ARG A 262 -13.67 -24.78 -1.47
N GLU A 263 -13.94 -23.52 -1.17
CA GLU A 263 -15.28 -23.04 -0.82
C GLU A 263 -16.22 -23.10 -2.02
N LEU A 264 -15.80 -22.61 -3.18
CA LEU A 264 -16.58 -22.72 -4.43
C LEU A 264 -16.87 -24.18 -4.80
N ALA A 265 -15.89 -25.08 -4.65
CA ALA A 265 -16.09 -26.50 -4.86
C ALA A 265 -17.09 -27.13 -3.87
N ARG A 266 -17.10 -26.69 -2.61
CA ARG A 266 -18.10 -27.14 -1.62
C ARG A 266 -19.50 -26.64 -1.98
N GLN A 267 -19.65 -25.35 -2.32
CA GLN A 267 -20.93 -24.77 -2.75
C GLN A 267 -21.49 -25.49 -4.00
N GLN A 268 -20.64 -25.81 -4.97
CA GLN A 268 -21.05 -26.59 -6.16
C GLN A 268 -21.51 -28.01 -5.79
N GLN A 269 -20.81 -28.70 -4.89
CA GLN A 269 -21.23 -30.03 -4.42
C GLN A 269 -22.52 -30.00 -3.58
N GLU A 270 -22.73 -28.95 -2.80
CA GLU A 270 -23.97 -28.73 -2.04
C GLU A 270 -25.15 -28.48 -2.98
N ALA A 271 -25.00 -27.54 -3.94
CA ALA A 271 -26.01 -27.26 -4.96
C ALA A 271 -26.33 -28.49 -5.84
N GLU A 272 -25.33 -29.29 -6.23
CA GLU A 272 -25.56 -30.51 -7.00
C GLU A 272 -26.34 -31.57 -6.19
N LYS A 273 -26.04 -31.73 -4.89
CA LYS A 273 -26.81 -32.61 -3.99
C LYS A 273 -28.25 -32.13 -3.82
N GLU A 274 -28.46 -30.82 -3.65
CA GLU A 274 -29.81 -30.25 -3.55
C GLU A 274 -30.62 -30.45 -4.84
N GLN A 275 -30.00 -30.25 -6.01
CA GLN A 275 -30.62 -30.53 -7.30
C GLN A 275 -30.95 -32.03 -7.48
N ARG A 276 -30.04 -32.95 -7.13
CA ARG A 276 -30.32 -34.39 -7.16
C ARG A 276 -31.46 -34.77 -6.22
N LYS A 277 -31.47 -34.25 -4.98
CA LYS A 277 -32.55 -34.45 -4.00
C LYS A 277 -33.89 -33.92 -4.52
N ALA A 278 -33.94 -32.70 -5.06
CA ALA A 278 -35.16 -32.12 -5.63
C ALA A 278 -35.69 -32.95 -6.81
N ASN A 279 -34.81 -33.37 -7.73
CA ASN A 279 -35.16 -34.24 -8.85
C ASN A 279 -35.68 -35.62 -8.38
N TYR A 280 -35.05 -36.21 -7.37
CA TYR A 280 -35.47 -37.48 -6.78
C TYR A 280 -36.88 -37.38 -6.16
N LEU A 281 -37.14 -36.34 -5.34
CA LEU A 281 -38.45 -36.08 -4.75
C LEU A 281 -39.53 -35.81 -5.81
N ALA A 282 -39.19 -35.09 -6.89
CA ALA A 282 -40.09 -34.85 -8.01
C ALA A 282 -40.46 -36.14 -8.76
N GLN A 283 -39.50 -37.05 -8.99
CA GLN A 283 -39.75 -38.35 -9.60
C GLN A 283 -40.57 -39.27 -8.67
N LEU A 284 -40.30 -39.26 -7.36
CA LEU A 284 -41.13 -39.94 -6.37
C LEU A 284 -42.58 -39.46 -6.43
N LYS A 285 -42.82 -38.14 -6.45
CA LYS A 285 -44.16 -37.54 -6.59
C LYS A 285 -44.87 -38.01 -7.86
N GLN A 286 -44.17 -38.09 -8.99
CA GLN A 286 -44.75 -38.51 -10.27
C GLN A 286 -45.09 -40.00 -10.31
N GLY A 287 -44.30 -40.86 -9.65
CA GLY A 287 -44.52 -42.31 -9.63
C GLY A 287 -45.29 -42.84 -8.42
N ALA A 288 -45.56 -42.02 -7.41
CA ALA A 288 -46.30 -42.40 -6.19
C ALA A 288 -47.72 -42.84 -6.53
N ARG A 289 -48.11 -44.04 -6.09
CA ARG A 289 -49.46 -44.59 -6.28
C ARG A 289 -50.17 -44.58 -4.94
N LEU A 290 -51.18 -43.72 -4.80
CA LEU A 290 -52.01 -43.60 -3.61
C LEU A 290 -53.40 -44.17 -3.90
N ARG A 291 -53.97 -44.91 -2.95
CA ARG A 291 -55.36 -45.38 -3.00
C ARG A 291 -56.03 -45.19 -1.65
N GLY A 292 -57.35 -44.98 -1.65
CA GLY A 292 -58.14 -45.18 -0.44
C GLY A 292 -58.37 -46.67 -0.17
N MET A 293 -58.64 -47.02 1.09
CA MET A 293 -58.99 -48.35 1.53
C MET A 293 -59.77 -48.32 2.86
N SER A 294 -60.63 -49.30 3.06
CA SER A 294 -61.29 -49.54 4.34
C SER A 294 -60.44 -50.45 5.24
N CYS A 295 -60.06 -49.95 6.42
CA CYS A 295 -59.31 -50.71 7.44
C CYS A 295 -60.01 -50.57 8.79
N TYR A 296 -60.34 -51.69 9.46
CA TYR A 296 -60.93 -51.70 10.82
C TYR A 296 -62.18 -50.80 11.00
N GLY A 297 -62.97 -50.58 9.95
CA GLY A 297 -64.14 -49.69 9.98
C GLY A 297 -63.80 -48.19 9.97
N GLY A 298 -62.59 -47.82 9.56
CA GLY A 298 -62.20 -46.45 9.18
C GLY A 298 -61.82 -46.36 7.71
N LYS A 299 -61.86 -45.14 7.17
CA LYS A 299 -61.43 -44.84 5.79
C LYS A 299 -59.98 -44.36 5.86
N TYR A 300 -59.08 -45.02 5.16
CA TYR A 300 -57.65 -44.71 5.16
C TYR A 300 -57.16 -44.42 3.75
N VAL A 301 -56.11 -43.61 3.64
CA VAL A 301 -55.29 -43.51 2.43
C VAL A 301 -53.97 -44.22 2.71
N ALA A 302 -53.52 -45.01 1.75
CA ALA A 302 -52.23 -45.70 1.83
C ALA A 302 -51.55 -45.67 0.46
N GLY A 303 -50.21 -45.70 0.47
CA GLY A 303 -49.38 -45.45 -0.72
C GLY A 303 -48.38 -46.56 -1.02
N ALA A 304 -47.87 -46.53 -2.25
CA ALA A 304 -46.68 -47.25 -2.67
C ALA A 304 -45.75 -46.28 -3.44
N LEU A 305 -44.48 -46.19 -3.05
CA LEU A 305 -43.48 -45.38 -3.74
C LEU A 305 -42.76 -46.17 -4.85
N PRO A 306 -42.36 -45.51 -5.95
CA PRO A 306 -41.55 -46.13 -6.99
C PRO A 306 -40.11 -46.33 -6.50
N LYS A 307 -39.52 -47.49 -6.83
CA LYS A 307 -38.15 -47.84 -6.43
C LYS A 307 -37.08 -47.18 -7.30
N ILE A 308 -36.81 -45.91 -7.04
CA ILE A 308 -35.81 -45.09 -7.75
C ILE A 308 -34.42 -45.30 -7.13
N ARG A 309 -33.37 -45.34 -7.97
CA ARG A 309 -31.96 -45.44 -7.56
C ARG A 309 -31.10 -44.40 -8.30
N PRO A 310 -30.08 -43.79 -7.66
CA PRO A 310 -29.73 -43.90 -6.24
C PRO A 310 -30.80 -43.31 -5.31
N THR A 311 -30.71 -43.63 -4.03
CA THR A 311 -31.61 -43.11 -2.99
C THR A 311 -30.98 -41.86 -2.38
N GLU A 312 -31.55 -40.67 -2.64
CA GLU A 312 -31.01 -39.38 -2.17
C GLU A 312 -31.57 -38.94 -0.80
N VAL A 313 -32.63 -39.59 -0.31
CA VAL A 313 -33.22 -39.38 1.04
C VAL A 313 -33.59 -40.71 1.69
N GLU A 314 -33.36 -40.85 2.99
CA GLU A 314 -33.61 -42.10 3.73
C GLU A 314 -35.09 -42.36 4.02
N CYS A 315 -35.88 -41.29 4.17
CA CYS A 315 -37.31 -41.34 4.44
C CYS A 315 -38.03 -40.19 3.74
N VAL A 316 -39.34 -40.36 3.54
CA VAL A 316 -40.17 -39.47 2.71
C VAL A 316 -41.53 -39.24 3.39
N ASP A 317 -42.01 -38.00 3.32
CA ASP A 317 -43.38 -37.62 3.67
C ASP A 317 -44.15 -37.29 2.38
N VAL A 318 -45.34 -37.86 2.22
CA VAL A 318 -46.19 -37.66 1.02
C VAL A 318 -47.45 -36.91 1.41
N HIS A 319 -47.51 -35.64 1.03
CA HIS A 319 -48.71 -34.82 1.17
C HIS A 319 -49.70 -35.23 0.08
N PHE A 320 -50.95 -35.52 0.46
CA PHE A 320 -51.98 -36.00 -0.46
C PHE A 320 -53.27 -35.18 -0.37
N THR A 321 -54.04 -35.24 -1.46
CA THR A 321 -55.38 -34.67 -1.58
C THR A 321 -56.37 -35.77 -1.91
N VAL A 322 -57.58 -35.69 -1.34
CA VAL A 322 -58.67 -36.64 -1.60
C VAL A 322 -59.84 -35.90 -2.24
N GLN A 323 -60.35 -36.48 -3.32
CA GLN A 323 -61.50 -36.00 -4.08
C GLN A 323 -62.50 -37.16 -4.26
N CYS A 324 -63.78 -36.91 -3.98
CA CYS A 324 -64.85 -37.86 -4.31
C CYS A 324 -65.19 -37.77 -5.81
N PRO A 325 -65.60 -38.86 -6.49
CA PRO A 325 -65.74 -38.90 -7.95
C PRO A 325 -66.76 -37.90 -8.51
N ASN A 326 -67.79 -37.56 -7.73
CA ASN A 326 -68.84 -36.61 -8.10
C ASN A 326 -68.58 -35.17 -7.61
N SER A 327 -67.42 -34.88 -7.01
CA SER A 327 -67.02 -33.55 -6.56
C SER A 327 -65.84 -33.04 -7.37
N SER A 328 -65.89 -31.79 -7.82
CA SER A 328 -64.73 -31.10 -8.42
C SER A 328 -63.78 -30.50 -7.37
N THR A 329 -64.16 -30.50 -6.09
CA THR A 329 -63.40 -29.89 -4.99
C THR A 329 -62.58 -30.92 -4.21
N ILE A 330 -61.41 -30.48 -3.74
CA ILE A 330 -60.58 -31.25 -2.78
C ILE A 330 -61.33 -31.27 -1.45
N VAL A 331 -61.72 -32.45 -0.98
CA VAL A 331 -62.55 -32.61 0.23
C VAL A 331 -61.70 -32.85 1.48
N HIS A 332 -60.47 -33.36 1.31
CA HIS A 332 -59.52 -33.53 2.40
C HIS A 332 -58.06 -33.39 1.92
N ARG A 333 -57.18 -32.96 2.83
CA ARG A 333 -55.72 -32.91 2.67
C ARG A 333 -55.07 -33.58 3.88
N GLY A 334 -54.08 -34.43 3.64
CA GLY A 334 -53.35 -35.16 4.69
C GLY A 334 -51.90 -35.41 4.31
N VAL A 335 -51.15 -36.06 5.19
CA VAL A 335 -49.75 -36.45 4.99
C VAL A 335 -49.58 -37.91 5.38
N LEU A 336 -48.91 -38.69 4.52
CA LEU A 336 -48.37 -40.00 4.86
C LEU A 336 -46.93 -39.78 5.34
N HIS A 337 -46.69 -39.94 6.64
CA HIS A 337 -45.38 -39.72 7.23
C HIS A 337 -44.49 -40.96 7.13
N ASN A 338 -43.18 -40.76 6.91
CA ASN A 338 -42.14 -41.80 6.92
C ASN A 338 -42.42 -43.01 6.00
N ILE A 339 -43.03 -42.80 4.83
CA ILE A 339 -43.42 -43.93 3.95
C ILE A 339 -42.18 -44.69 3.45
N VAL A 340 -42.14 -45.99 3.73
CA VAL A 340 -41.01 -46.89 3.38
C VAL A 340 -41.42 -48.05 2.47
N SER A 341 -42.72 -48.30 2.31
CA SER A 341 -43.25 -49.36 1.48
C SER A 341 -42.98 -49.14 -0.01
N ASN A 342 -42.19 -50.06 -0.56
CA ASN A 342 -42.10 -50.34 -1.99
C ASN A 342 -43.13 -51.41 -2.42
N GLY A 343 -44.01 -51.85 -1.51
CA GLY A 343 -44.97 -52.94 -1.70
C GLY A 343 -46.40 -52.44 -1.86
N GLU A 344 -47.36 -53.38 -1.88
CA GLU A 344 -48.78 -53.00 -1.91
C GLU A 344 -49.18 -52.28 -0.63
N ALA A 345 -49.98 -51.22 -0.79
CA ALA A 345 -50.51 -50.43 0.30
C ALA A 345 -51.27 -51.31 1.31
N SER A 346 -50.94 -51.17 2.60
CA SER A 346 -51.45 -52.00 3.71
C SER A 346 -52.05 -51.15 4.84
N CYS A 347 -52.86 -51.76 5.71
CA CYS A 347 -53.47 -51.10 6.88
C CYS A 347 -52.49 -50.82 8.04
N TYR A 348 -51.18 -51.04 7.87
CA TYR A 348 -50.17 -50.89 8.92
C TYR A 348 -49.01 -50.00 8.48
N GLY A 349 -48.62 -49.06 9.35
CA GLY A 349 -47.48 -48.15 9.15
C GLY A 349 -47.76 -47.02 8.16
N ASP A 350 -47.87 -47.38 6.87
CA ASP A 350 -47.83 -46.44 5.75
C ASP A 350 -49.23 -45.97 5.31
N SER A 351 -50.06 -45.58 6.29
CA SER A 351 -51.44 -45.15 6.07
C SER A 351 -51.86 -43.99 6.96
N ALA A 352 -52.73 -43.10 6.44
CA ALA A 352 -53.32 -41.98 7.16
C ALA A 352 -54.84 -42.10 7.20
N GLU A 353 -55.46 -41.90 8.38
CA GLU A 353 -56.92 -41.90 8.51
C GLU A 353 -57.53 -40.64 7.87
N VAL A 354 -58.63 -40.84 7.16
CA VAL A 354 -59.41 -39.78 6.50
C VAL A 354 -60.77 -39.67 7.20
N PRO A 355 -61.32 -38.44 7.41
CA PRO A 355 -62.58 -38.26 8.11
C PRO A 355 -63.72 -39.13 7.58
N LYS A 356 -64.35 -39.91 8.47
CA LYS A 356 -65.46 -40.82 8.12
C LYS A 356 -66.70 -40.09 7.58
N THR A 357 -66.78 -38.77 7.78
CA THR A 357 -67.81 -37.86 7.27
C THR A 357 -67.74 -37.62 5.76
N LEU A 358 -66.72 -38.11 5.05
CA LEU A 358 -66.69 -38.04 3.58
C LEU A 358 -67.78 -38.92 2.96
N ALA A 359 -68.53 -38.32 2.02
CA ALA A 359 -69.74 -38.88 1.43
C ALA A 359 -69.50 -40.05 0.44
N CYS A 360 -68.29 -40.21 -0.08
CA CYS A 360 -67.89 -41.35 -0.93
C CYS A 360 -67.17 -42.42 -0.10
N ASP A 361 -67.22 -43.67 -0.53
CA ASP A 361 -66.51 -44.78 0.11
C ASP A 361 -65.00 -44.74 -0.19
N ALA A 362 -64.21 -45.48 0.59
CA ALA A 362 -62.75 -45.35 0.56
C ALA A 362 -62.18 -45.85 -0.78
N GLU A 363 -62.82 -46.85 -1.37
CA GLU A 363 -62.48 -47.44 -2.66
C GLU A 363 -62.70 -46.46 -3.82
N ASP A 364 -63.62 -45.50 -3.66
CA ASP A 364 -63.94 -44.46 -4.66
C ASP A 364 -63.04 -43.20 -4.56
N PHE A 365 -62.13 -43.15 -3.59
CA PHE A 365 -61.28 -41.97 -3.38
C PHE A 365 -60.33 -41.73 -4.56
N VAL A 366 -60.51 -40.61 -5.26
CA VAL A 366 -59.51 -40.08 -6.19
C VAL A 366 -58.42 -39.39 -5.37
N VAL A 367 -57.38 -40.14 -5.01
CA VAL A 367 -56.24 -39.65 -4.23
C VAL A 367 -55.12 -39.18 -5.17
N ARG A 368 -54.54 -38.00 -4.90
CA ARG A 368 -53.38 -37.47 -5.64
C ARG A 368 -52.27 -37.00 -4.70
N ALA A 369 -51.02 -37.33 -5.03
CA ALA A 369 -49.84 -36.78 -4.36
C ALA A 369 -49.68 -35.29 -4.71
N ALA A 370 -49.86 -34.42 -3.71
CA ALA A 370 -49.75 -32.98 -3.85
C ALA A 370 -48.29 -32.52 -3.73
N GLU A 371 -47.54 -33.07 -2.78
CA GLU A 371 -46.14 -32.76 -2.52
C GLU A 371 -45.44 -33.97 -1.92
N VAL A 372 -44.13 -34.08 -2.12
CA VAL A 372 -43.28 -35.13 -1.57
C VAL A 372 -42.03 -34.47 -1.01
N THR A 373 -41.82 -34.61 0.28
CA THR A 373 -40.73 -33.99 1.03
C THR A 373 -39.88 -35.06 1.71
N GLY A 374 -38.64 -34.75 2.08
CA GLY A 374 -37.89 -35.59 3.02
C GLY A 374 -38.34 -35.29 4.44
N CYS A 375 -38.41 -36.30 5.31
CA CYS A 375 -38.91 -36.09 6.67
C CYS A 375 -38.06 -35.09 7.46
N GLN A 376 -38.70 -34.38 8.38
CA GLN A 376 -38.03 -33.56 9.38
C GLN A 376 -37.77 -34.45 10.61
N LEU A 377 -36.50 -34.75 10.87
CA LEU A 377 -36.02 -35.47 12.06
C LEU A 377 -35.87 -34.55 13.27
#